data_AF-A0A3B6HSZ9-F1
#
_entry.id   AF-A0A3B6HSZ9-F1
#
_cell.length_a   1.000
_cell.length_b   1.000
_cell.length_c   1.000
_cell.angle_alpha   90.00
_cell.angle_beta   90.00
_cell.angle_gamma   90.00
#
_symmetry.space_group_name_H-M   'P 1'
#
loop_
_entity.id
_entity.type
_entity.pdbx_description
1 polymer ?
#
loop_
_entity_poly.entity_id
_entity_poly.type
_entity_poly.pdbx_seq_one_letter_code
_entity_poly.pdbx_strand_id
1 'polypeptide(L)'
;MAPAELFSFFGTNNNTAPRLLLVAHVSARSQNIVHMDLSRLIAVAVLLGALRPLLSHCAGDVEGLHPLVLVPGYGSNLLEARLTAAYEPPAPGCGKGNGWFRLWPIKQTAMQDPRQVPCFVDQMSLVYDAVADDYGNVAGVVTRVPLFGSTRGLIGWDPLLRELEAAGYRDGESLFAVPYDFRYSVAPRGHPSAEGACNFDEFTRLVERASSLSQGRPVVVAAHSFGCALTYQFLLGRPLAWRRRFVKRVVFVASALGGFSEGMNDLAAGTDYGLPNVARPARVRLARSQQSALWRLPTPAVFGDRPLVVTKNATYTAHNIAEFFEAVGFPEGVRPYVTRVLPAWEALPAPMVPVTSIIGVGVSTPETFVYGEDGFAGTPEVVYGDGDGDINMVSLVAIEKEWSGVEGQVLTVVRLPGVRHDGFFSVGFALEKVVAEILEAAGTIELHPKIGRVQIDAGPVWKEDRCRVHEGLYNASSNAFLEVL
;
A
#
# COMPACT_ATOMS: atom_id res chain seq x y z
N MET A 1 53.06 -34.26 -30.51
CA MET A 1 53.83 -33.21 -29.80
C MET A 1 53.24 -33.07 -28.39
N ALA A 2 54.07 -32.75 -27.40
CA ALA A 2 53.78 -32.59 -25.95
C ALA A 2 55.01 -31.91 -25.29
N PRO A 3 55.08 -31.59 -23.98
CA PRO A 3 54.03 -31.47 -22.93
C PRO A 3 53.52 -30.00 -22.88
N ALA A 4 53.02 -29.35 -21.81
CA ALA A 4 52.71 -29.62 -20.38
C ALA A 4 51.45 -28.80 -19.99
N GLU A 5 50.71 -28.94 -18.88
CA GLU A 5 50.88 -29.45 -17.50
C GLU A 5 51.56 -28.55 -16.45
N LEU A 6 50.78 -28.17 -15.42
CA LEU A 6 51.17 -28.25 -14.00
C LEU A 6 49.92 -28.23 -13.09
N PHE A 7 49.93 -29.04 -12.03
CA PHE A 7 48.82 -29.25 -11.08
C PHE A 7 49.40 -29.66 -9.71
N SER A 8 48.56 -29.71 -8.66
CA SER A 8 48.83 -30.30 -7.31
C SER A 8 49.79 -29.51 -6.38
N PHE A 9 49.91 -29.77 -5.07
CA PHE A 9 49.43 -30.89 -4.22
C PHE A 9 48.97 -30.43 -2.80
N PHE A 10 48.22 -31.29 -2.09
CA PHE A 10 47.96 -31.25 -0.63
C PHE A 10 49.21 -31.55 0.22
N GLY A 11 49.20 -31.20 1.53
CA GLY A 11 50.15 -31.72 2.53
C GLY A 11 49.87 -31.25 3.97
N THR A 12 50.18 -32.04 4.99
CA THR A 12 49.84 -31.77 6.41
C THR A 12 50.97 -32.07 7.42
N ASN A 13 50.86 -31.43 8.60
CA ASN A 13 51.28 -31.87 9.94
C ASN A 13 52.73 -31.71 10.48
N ASN A 14 52.74 -31.20 11.72
CA ASN A 14 53.54 -31.56 12.91
C ASN A 14 54.99 -31.04 13.17
N ASN A 15 55.09 -30.44 14.36
CA ASN A 15 56.16 -30.53 15.37
C ASN A 15 57.64 -30.35 14.97
N THR A 16 58.25 -29.27 15.50
CA THR A 16 59.48 -29.42 16.32
C THR A 16 59.74 -28.22 17.23
N ALA A 17 60.32 -28.52 18.40
CA ALA A 17 61.00 -27.63 19.35
C ALA A 17 62.16 -28.49 19.95
N PRO A 18 62.99 -28.04 20.94
CA PRO A 18 63.10 -26.74 21.63
C PRO A 18 64.58 -26.25 21.67
N ARG A 19 65.04 -25.69 22.83
CA ARG A 19 66.43 -25.32 23.23
C ARG A 19 66.86 -23.87 22.85
N LEU A 20 67.73 -23.12 23.58
CA LEU A 20 68.44 -23.18 24.90
C LEU A 20 68.99 -21.74 25.21
N LEU A 21 69.64 -21.29 26.32
CA LEU A 21 69.98 -21.76 27.69
C LEU A 21 70.38 -20.53 28.57
N LEU A 22 70.14 -20.55 29.91
CA LEU A 22 70.91 -19.82 30.97
C LEU A 22 70.94 -18.25 30.96
N VAL A 23 71.36 -17.52 32.02
CA VAL A 23 71.70 -17.84 33.43
C VAL A 23 70.96 -16.84 34.36
N ALA A 24 70.73 -17.18 35.63
CA ALA A 24 70.28 -16.25 36.68
C ALA A 24 71.42 -15.74 37.56
N HIS A 25 71.19 -14.67 38.34
CA HIS A 25 71.81 -14.51 39.66
C HIS A 25 70.89 -13.78 40.66
N VAL A 26 71.18 -13.95 41.94
CA VAL A 26 70.28 -13.65 43.06
C VAL A 26 70.88 -12.60 43.99
N SER A 27 70.04 -11.71 44.53
CA SER A 27 70.26 -11.10 45.85
C SER A 27 68.92 -10.78 46.50
N ALA A 28 68.85 -10.80 47.84
CA ALA A 28 67.60 -10.70 48.58
C ALA A 28 67.73 -9.90 49.88
N ARG A 29 66.82 -8.93 50.07
CA ARG A 29 66.40 -8.21 51.31
C ARG A 29 65.67 -6.92 50.87
N SER A 30 64.72 -6.32 51.60
CA SER A 30 63.72 -6.79 52.58
C SER A 30 62.93 -5.55 53.06
N GLN A 31 61.59 -5.67 53.23
CA GLN A 31 60.73 -4.75 54.03
C GLN A 31 60.48 -3.32 53.50
N ASN A 32 59.39 -3.20 52.72
CA ASN A 32 58.18 -2.37 52.92
C ASN A 32 58.22 -0.89 53.39
N ILE A 33 57.11 -0.20 53.02
CA ILE A 33 56.59 1.10 53.50
C ILE A 33 57.26 2.34 52.88
N VAL A 34 56.55 3.26 52.22
CA VAL A 34 55.26 3.18 51.49
C VAL A 34 55.46 4.05 50.24
N HIS A 35 55.12 3.56 49.05
CA HIS A 35 55.09 4.38 47.83
C HIS A 35 53.67 4.41 47.28
N MET A 36 53.22 5.59 46.84
CA MET A 36 51.85 5.79 46.38
C MET A 36 51.61 5.05 45.06
N ASP A 37 50.66 4.11 45.08
CA ASP A 37 50.53 3.08 44.05
C ASP A 37 49.96 3.60 42.72
N LEU A 38 50.85 3.75 41.74
CA LEU A 38 50.54 4.19 40.37
C LEU A 38 49.50 3.29 39.68
N SER A 39 49.38 2.03 40.09
CA SER A 39 48.39 1.07 39.59
C SER A 39 46.95 1.57 39.80
N ARG A 40 46.69 2.33 40.88
CA ARG A 40 45.36 2.87 41.18
C ARG A 40 44.96 4.01 40.23
N LEU A 41 45.91 4.84 39.81
CA LEU A 41 45.65 5.90 38.82
C LEU A 41 45.34 5.31 37.44
N ILE A 42 46.05 4.25 37.03
CA ILE A 42 45.78 3.54 35.78
C ILE A 42 44.43 2.81 35.86
N ALA A 43 44.11 2.15 36.98
CA ALA A 43 42.81 1.50 37.18
C ALA A 43 41.63 2.50 37.11
N VAL A 44 41.77 3.69 37.71
CA VAL A 44 40.76 4.77 37.62
C VAL A 44 40.64 5.32 36.20
N ALA A 45 41.75 5.48 35.47
CA ALA A 45 41.70 5.89 34.06
C ALA A 45 40.99 4.86 33.16
N VAL A 46 41.20 3.56 33.39
CA VAL A 46 40.50 2.48 32.69
C VAL A 46 39.01 2.42 33.06
N LEU A 47 38.67 2.60 34.34
CA LEU A 47 37.27 2.65 34.80
C LEU A 47 36.52 3.89 34.27
N LEU A 48 37.17 5.05 34.17
CA LEU A 48 36.60 6.24 33.55
C LEU A 48 36.50 6.11 32.01
N GLY A 49 37.41 5.38 31.38
CA GLY A 49 37.28 4.99 29.96
C GLY A 49 36.14 4.01 29.70
N ALA A 50 35.87 3.10 30.65
CA ALA A 50 34.77 2.14 30.61
C ALA A 50 33.41 2.75 30.99
N LEU A 51 33.40 3.92 31.64
CA LEU A 51 32.21 4.72 31.98
C LEU A 51 31.98 5.87 31.00
N ARG A 52 32.17 5.61 29.70
CA ARG A 52 31.28 6.24 28.71
C ARG A 52 29.85 5.81 29.08
N PRO A 53 28.87 6.73 29.14
CA PRO A 53 27.48 6.29 29.13
C PRO A 53 27.27 5.45 27.87
N LEU A 54 26.49 4.38 27.98
CA LEU A 54 25.75 3.84 26.85
C LEU A 54 24.69 4.88 26.47
N LEU A 55 25.15 5.96 25.83
CA LEU A 55 24.39 6.61 24.78
C LEU A 55 24.09 5.53 23.76
N SER A 56 22.93 4.89 23.96
CA SER A 56 22.15 4.34 22.87
C SER A 56 22.27 5.33 21.73
N HIS A 57 22.80 4.88 20.60
CA HIS A 57 22.52 5.57 19.35
C HIS A 57 21.01 5.42 19.19
N CYS A 58 20.27 6.44 19.61
CA CYS A 58 18.86 6.55 19.29
C CYS A 58 18.71 6.44 17.77
N ALA A 59 17.57 5.90 17.33
CA ALA A 59 17.21 5.68 15.93
C ALA A 59 17.75 6.80 15.03
N GLY A 60 18.38 6.43 13.92
CA GLY A 60 19.27 7.32 13.18
C GLY A 60 18.57 8.63 12.80
N ASP A 61 18.96 9.73 13.45
CA ASP A 61 18.35 11.04 13.19
C ASP A 61 18.74 11.46 11.78
N VAL A 62 17.81 11.29 10.84
CA VAL A 62 17.96 11.77 9.47
C VAL A 62 17.81 13.28 9.54
N GLU A 63 18.94 13.97 9.73
CA GLU A 63 19.00 15.40 10.06
C GLU A 63 18.18 16.22 9.05
N GLY A 64 17.03 16.72 9.50
CA GLY A 64 16.16 17.59 8.70
C GLY A 64 15.11 16.91 7.81
N LEU A 65 14.86 15.60 7.94
CA LEU A 65 13.69 14.95 7.29
C LEU A 65 12.53 14.68 8.25
N HIS A 66 11.31 14.74 7.70
CA HIS A 66 10.08 14.29 8.35
C HIS A 66 9.81 12.80 8.05
N PRO A 67 9.12 12.08 8.96
CA PRO A 67 8.78 10.67 8.75
C PRO A 67 7.85 10.49 7.56
N LEU A 68 8.06 9.41 6.80
CA LEU A 68 7.37 9.12 5.55
C LEU A 68 6.52 7.85 5.69
N VAL A 69 5.26 7.93 5.26
CA VAL A 69 4.32 6.80 5.22
C VAL A 69 3.92 6.53 3.77
N LEU A 70 4.18 5.31 3.29
CA LEU A 70 3.87 4.88 1.93
C LEU A 70 2.51 4.17 1.86
N VAL A 71 1.68 4.49 0.86
CA VAL A 71 0.38 3.84 0.63
C VAL A 71 0.34 3.23 -0.79
N PRO A 72 0.28 1.89 -0.91
CA PRO A 72 0.35 1.18 -2.19
C PRO A 72 -0.84 1.46 -3.10
N GLY A 73 -0.66 1.23 -4.42
CA GLY A 73 -1.77 1.07 -5.35
C GLY A 73 -2.50 -0.27 -5.20
N TYR A 74 -3.55 -0.47 -5.99
CA TYR A 74 -4.27 -1.75 -6.07
C TYR A 74 -3.30 -2.90 -6.37
N GLY A 75 -3.47 -4.05 -5.72
CA GLY A 75 -2.58 -5.21 -5.88
C GLY A 75 -1.11 -5.01 -5.46
N SER A 76 -0.73 -3.86 -4.90
CA SER A 76 0.69 -3.51 -4.66
C SER A 76 1.20 -3.82 -3.26
N ASN A 77 0.47 -4.66 -2.49
CA ASN A 77 0.93 -5.27 -1.25
C ASN A 77 0.53 -6.75 -1.13
N LEU A 78 1.19 -7.48 -0.25
CA LEU A 78 0.87 -8.87 0.07
C LEU A 78 -0.56 -9.01 0.61
N LEU A 79 -1.24 -10.10 0.23
CA LEU A 79 -2.48 -10.56 0.85
C LEU A 79 -2.36 -12.05 1.16
N GLU A 80 -2.72 -12.45 2.38
CA GLU A 80 -2.77 -13.84 2.80
C GLU A 80 -4.20 -14.27 3.12
N ALA A 81 -4.49 -15.55 2.93
CA ALA A 81 -5.77 -16.16 3.27
C ALA A 81 -5.59 -17.44 4.08
N ARG A 82 -6.64 -17.86 4.77
CA ARG A 82 -6.78 -19.11 5.51
C ARG A 82 -8.20 -19.63 5.28
N LEU A 83 -8.31 -20.90 4.92
CA LEU A 83 -9.60 -21.58 4.82
C LEU A 83 -9.99 -22.17 6.18
N THR A 84 -11.27 -22.18 6.48
CA THR A 84 -11.83 -22.75 7.72
C THR A 84 -12.70 -23.97 7.41
N ALA A 85 -13.21 -24.64 8.45
CA ALA A 85 -14.14 -25.77 8.30
C ALA A 85 -15.49 -25.39 7.65
N ALA A 86 -15.79 -24.09 7.48
CA ALA A 86 -16.99 -23.59 6.81
C ALA A 86 -16.75 -23.21 5.33
N TYR A 87 -15.57 -23.50 4.75
CA TYR A 87 -15.30 -23.21 3.35
C TYR A 87 -15.83 -24.32 2.44
N GLU A 88 -16.84 -24.00 1.63
CA GLU A 88 -17.39 -24.91 0.62
C GLU A 88 -16.67 -24.72 -0.73
N PRO A 89 -15.91 -25.71 -1.22
CA PRO A 89 -15.03 -25.52 -2.38
C PRO A 89 -15.80 -25.53 -3.71
N PRO A 90 -15.61 -24.54 -4.61
CA PRO A 90 -16.35 -24.44 -5.88
C PRO A 90 -15.93 -25.48 -6.93
N ALA A 91 -14.79 -26.16 -6.75
CA ALA A 91 -14.34 -27.23 -7.63
C ALA A 91 -13.44 -28.26 -6.88
N PRO A 92 -13.36 -29.52 -7.36
CA PRO A 92 -12.49 -30.53 -6.77
C PRO A 92 -11.02 -30.09 -6.75
N GLY A 93 -10.45 -30.04 -5.55
CA GLY A 93 -9.06 -29.61 -5.33
C GLY A 93 -8.88 -28.16 -4.88
N CYS A 94 -9.96 -27.37 -4.79
CA CYS A 94 -9.94 -26.04 -4.17
C CYS A 94 -9.77 -26.12 -2.65
N GLY A 95 -8.52 -26.24 -2.21
CA GLY A 95 -8.15 -26.26 -0.80
C GLY A 95 -6.99 -27.21 -0.52
N LYS A 96 -5.96 -26.69 0.18
CA LYS A 96 -4.87 -27.43 0.83
C LYS A 96 -4.10 -26.49 1.76
N GLY A 97 -4.27 -26.62 3.07
CA GLY A 97 -3.42 -25.93 4.04
C GLY A 97 -4.04 -25.81 5.42
N ASN A 98 -3.32 -26.26 6.44
CA ASN A 98 -3.57 -25.83 7.82
C ASN A 98 -2.84 -24.50 8.04
N GLY A 99 -3.58 -23.40 8.13
CA GLY A 99 -3.03 -22.07 8.40
C GLY A 99 -3.06 -21.12 7.21
N TRP A 100 -2.19 -20.11 7.25
CA TRP A 100 -2.15 -19.01 6.28
C TRP A 100 -1.33 -19.36 5.04
N PHE A 101 -1.83 -18.97 3.87
CA PHE A 101 -1.14 -19.05 2.58
C PHE A 101 -1.21 -17.70 1.86
N ARG A 102 -0.26 -17.45 0.95
CA ARG A 102 -0.25 -16.25 0.11
C ARG A 102 -1.34 -16.36 -0.96
N LEU A 103 -2.34 -15.48 -0.86
CA LEU A 103 -3.39 -15.31 -1.86
C LEU A 103 -2.94 -14.33 -2.96
N TRP A 104 -2.24 -13.26 -2.58
CA TRP A 104 -1.63 -12.30 -3.49
C TRP A 104 -0.19 -11.92 -3.10
N PRO A 105 0.74 -11.77 -4.07
CA PRO A 105 0.58 -12.05 -5.50
C PRO A 105 0.53 -13.56 -5.75
N ILE A 106 -0.39 -13.99 -6.61
CA ILE A 106 -0.51 -15.40 -6.99
C ILE A 106 0.61 -15.80 -7.96
N LYS A 107 1.05 -17.06 -7.87
CA LYS A 107 2.03 -17.62 -8.82
C LYS A 107 1.38 -17.75 -10.20
N GLN A 108 1.94 -17.09 -11.20
CA GLN A 108 1.48 -17.15 -12.60
C GLN A 108 1.31 -18.57 -13.12
N THR A 109 2.23 -19.48 -12.75
CA THR A 109 2.17 -20.90 -13.11
C THR A 109 1.02 -21.68 -12.49
N ALA A 110 0.43 -21.21 -11.38
CA ALA A 110 -0.81 -21.79 -10.84
C ALA A 110 -2.02 -21.42 -11.72
N MET A 111 -2.03 -20.22 -12.30
CA MET A 111 -3.09 -19.73 -13.20
C MET A 111 -2.94 -20.22 -14.64
N GLN A 112 -1.94 -21.07 -14.92
CA GLN A 112 -1.84 -21.87 -16.15
C GLN A 112 -2.60 -23.20 -16.05
N ASP A 113 -3.00 -23.65 -14.85
CA ASP A 113 -3.89 -24.80 -14.66
C ASP A 113 -5.34 -24.33 -14.50
N PRO A 114 -6.24 -24.57 -15.48
CA PRO A 114 -7.64 -24.13 -15.40
C PRO A 114 -8.40 -24.65 -14.17
N ARG A 115 -7.91 -25.71 -13.52
CA ARG A 115 -8.52 -26.28 -12.29
C ARG A 115 -8.23 -25.43 -11.05
N GLN A 116 -7.19 -24.59 -11.07
CA GLN A 116 -6.87 -23.68 -9.94
C GLN A 116 -7.63 -22.35 -10.05
N VAL A 117 -8.06 -21.96 -11.25
CA VAL A 117 -8.73 -20.68 -11.51
C VAL A 117 -10.03 -20.51 -10.70
N PRO A 118 -10.97 -21.49 -10.64
CA PRO A 118 -12.16 -21.37 -9.78
C PRO A 118 -11.80 -21.15 -8.31
N CYS A 119 -10.77 -21.85 -7.82
CA CYS A 119 -10.32 -21.77 -6.43
C CYS A 119 -9.78 -20.37 -6.09
N PHE A 120 -8.93 -19.82 -6.95
CA PHE A 120 -8.38 -18.48 -6.75
C PHE A 120 -9.46 -17.40 -6.84
N VAL A 121 -10.27 -17.40 -7.91
CA VAL A 121 -11.33 -16.40 -8.09
C VAL A 121 -12.29 -16.39 -6.92
N ASP A 122 -12.63 -17.56 -6.38
CA ASP A 122 -13.50 -17.68 -5.22
C ASP A 122 -12.86 -17.21 -3.91
N GLN A 123 -11.63 -17.64 -3.61
CA GLN A 123 -10.90 -17.23 -2.40
C GLN A 123 -10.49 -15.74 -2.43
N MET A 124 -10.44 -15.14 -3.62
CA MET A 124 -10.21 -13.71 -3.85
C MET A 124 -11.51 -12.88 -3.85
N SER A 125 -12.69 -13.50 -3.99
CA SER A 125 -13.96 -12.77 -4.03
C SER A 125 -14.36 -12.19 -2.68
N LEU A 126 -15.07 -11.06 -2.72
CA LEU A 126 -15.93 -10.60 -1.63
C LEU A 126 -17.41 -10.85 -1.99
N VAL A 127 -18.26 -10.80 -0.98
CA VAL A 127 -19.72 -10.83 -1.08
C VAL A 127 -20.25 -9.57 -0.40
N TYR A 128 -21.16 -8.84 -1.05
CA TYR A 128 -21.93 -7.78 -0.40
C TYR A 128 -23.14 -8.38 0.31
N ASP A 129 -23.23 -8.21 1.63
CA ASP A 129 -24.46 -8.54 2.36
C ASP A 129 -25.38 -7.33 2.41
N ALA A 130 -26.58 -7.49 1.84
CA ALA A 130 -27.64 -6.50 1.83
C ALA A 130 -28.34 -6.31 3.20
N VAL A 131 -28.09 -7.19 4.18
CA VAL A 131 -28.62 -7.08 5.56
C VAL A 131 -27.63 -6.37 6.48
N ALA A 132 -26.36 -6.79 6.51
CA ALA A 132 -25.30 -6.07 7.21
C ALA A 132 -24.98 -4.71 6.55
N ASP A 133 -25.29 -4.54 5.27
CA ASP A 133 -24.81 -3.46 4.41
C ASP A 133 -23.29 -3.29 4.50
N ASP A 134 -22.55 -4.39 4.30
CA ASP A 134 -21.10 -4.35 4.17
C ASP A 134 -20.60 -5.47 3.25
N TYR A 135 -19.33 -5.41 2.89
CA TYR A 135 -18.66 -6.50 2.18
C TYR A 135 -18.00 -7.44 3.19
N GLY A 136 -17.97 -8.73 2.84
CA GLY A 136 -17.24 -9.75 3.58
C GLY A 136 -16.54 -10.73 2.65
N ASN A 137 -15.64 -11.55 3.20
CA ASN A 137 -15.08 -12.69 2.49
C ASN A 137 -16.16 -13.74 2.17
N VAL A 138 -15.95 -14.53 1.11
CA VAL A 138 -16.73 -15.76 0.85
C VAL A 138 -16.75 -16.64 2.11
N ALA A 139 -17.89 -17.31 2.36
CA ALA A 139 -18.11 -18.11 3.55
C ALA A 139 -16.94 -19.08 3.81
N GLY A 140 -16.39 -19.01 5.02
CA GLY A 140 -15.27 -19.84 5.46
C GLY A 140 -13.88 -19.41 4.99
N VAL A 141 -13.73 -18.38 4.15
CA VAL A 141 -12.45 -17.73 3.83
C VAL A 141 -12.17 -16.62 4.84
N VAL A 142 -10.95 -16.56 5.37
CA VAL A 142 -10.47 -15.44 6.20
C VAL A 142 -9.21 -14.89 5.58
N THR A 143 -9.14 -13.57 5.37
CA THR A 143 -7.95 -12.88 4.83
C THR A 143 -7.20 -12.11 5.90
N ARG A 144 -5.94 -11.77 5.61
CA ARG A 144 -5.16 -10.78 6.36
C ARG A 144 -4.14 -10.10 5.47
N VAL A 145 -3.89 -8.84 5.78
CA VAL A 145 -2.71 -8.10 5.30
C VAL A 145 -1.56 -8.32 6.29
N PRO A 146 -0.41 -8.89 5.89
CA PRO A 146 0.78 -8.97 6.74
C PRO A 146 1.60 -7.67 6.69
N LEU A 147 2.53 -7.49 7.64
CA LEU A 147 3.55 -6.43 7.62
C LEU A 147 3.03 -4.98 7.60
N PHE A 148 1.90 -4.72 8.26
CA PHE A 148 1.41 -3.35 8.45
C PHE A 148 2.45 -2.49 9.19
N GLY A 149 2.64 -1.24 8.75
CA GLY A 149 3.69 -0.35 9.25
C GLY A 149 5.09 -0.59 8.68
N SER A 150 5.30 -1.61 7.83
CA SER A 150 6.62 -1.98 7.28
C SER A 150 6.61 -2.08 5.76
N THR A 151 7.59 -1.46 5.09
CA THR A 151 7.72 -1.41 3.62
C THR A 151 7.90 -2.79 2.99
N ARG A 152 8.37 -3.78 3.77
CA ARG A 152 8.53 -5.18 3.37
C ARG A 152 7.21 -5.88 2.98
N GLY A 153 6.05 -5.27 3.24
CA GLY A 153 4.74 -5.72 2.75
C GLY A 153 4.39 -5.28 1.32
N LEU A 154 5.15 -4.35 0.73
CA LEU A 154 4.91 -3.76 -0.59
C LEU A 154 5.45 -4.63 -1.73
N ILE A 155 4.95 -4.42 -2.95
CA ILE A 155 5.31 -5.18 -4.16
C ILE A 155 5.66 -4.19 -5.29
N GLY A 156 6.86 -4.28 -5.86
CA GLY A 156 7.30 -3.41 -6.96
C GLY A 156 7.80 -2.01 -6.53
N TRP A 157 7.81 -1.73 -5.23
CA TRP A 157 8.31 -0.47 -4.66
C TRP A 157 9.84 -0.45 -4.49
N ASP A 158 10.54 -1.56 -4.74
CA ASP A 158 11.98 -1.73 -4.50
C ASP A 158 12.88 -0.62 -5.07
N PRO A 159 12.62 -0.03 -6.27
CA PRO A 159 13.40 1.11 -6.76
C PRO A 159 13.24 2.35 -5.89
N LEU A 160 12.00 2.72 -5.54
CA LEU A 160 11.74 3.87 -4.68
C LEU A 160 12.29 3.67 -3.27
N LEU A 161 12.17 2.46 -2.72
CA LEU A 161 12.72 2.13 -1.41
C LEU A 161 14.23 2.32 -1.36
N ARG A 162 14.98 1.88 -2.38
CA ARG A 162 16.45 2.08 -2.44
C ARG A 162 16.86 3.55 -2.45
N GLU A 163 16.18 4.39 -3.23
CA GLU A 163 16.50 5.82 -3.29
C GLU A 163 16.15 6.54 -1.97
N LEU A 164 15.04 6.16 -1.32
CA LEU A 164 14.69 6.67 0.01
C LEU A 164 15.70 6.21 1.07
N GLU A 165 16.12 4.94 1.05
CA GLU A 165 17.14 4.40 1.96
C GLU A 165 18.52 5.05 1.75
N ALA A 166 18.88 5.38 0.50
CA ALA A 166 20.06 6.17 0.16
C ALA A 166 19.96 7.62 0.68
N ALA A 167 18.78 8.23 0.63
CA ALA A 167 18.47 9.51 1.28
C ALA A 167 18.38 9.43 2.82
N GLY A 168 18.58 8.25 3.42
CA GLY A 168 18.73 8.04 4.86
C GLY A 168 17.53 7.39 5.56
N TYR A 169 16.40 7.19 4.89
CA TYR A 169 15.19 6.58 5.49
C TYR A 169 15.42 5.13 5.96
N ARG A 170 14.72 4.72 7.02
CA ARG A 170 14.82 3.36 7.60
C ARG A 170 13.44 2.79 7.95
N ASP A 171 13.15 1.58 7.47
CA ASP A 171 11.88 0.88 7.69
C ASP A 171 11.60 0.66 9.18
N GLY A 172 10.42 1.09 9.65
CA GLY A 172 9.99 0.99 11.04
C GLY A 172 10.54 2.08 11.99
N GLU A 173 11.48 2.91 11.55
CA GLU A 173 12.05 4.03 12.31
C GLU A 173 11.59 5.40 11.77
N SER A 174 11.85 5.68 10.49
CA SER A 174 11.51 6.94 9.81
C SER A 174 10.70 6.73 8.52
N LEU A 175 10.64 5.51 8.01
CA LEU A 175 9.86 5.07 6.86
C LEU A 175 8.89 3.97 7.27
N PHE A 176 7.64 4.08 6.82
CA PHE A 176 6.55 3.16 7.16
C PHE A 176 5.68 2.89 5.94
N ALA A 177 4.83 1.86 6.01
CA ALA A 177 3.84 1.57 4.97
C ALA A 177 2.46 1.21 5.52
N VAL A 178 1.42 1.52 4.76
CA VAL A 178 0.01 1.17 5.02
C VAL A 178 -0.45 0.17 3.95
N PRO A 179 -0.01 -1.09 3.99
CA PRO A 179 -0.63 -2.12 3.15
C PRO A 179 -2.09 -2.35 3.60
N TYR A 180 -2.98 -2.70 2.68
CA TYR A 180 -4.42 -2.87 2.95
C TYR A 180 -5.01 -4.04 2.14
N ASP A 181 -6.19 -4.53 2.53
CA ASP A 181 -6.90 -5.55 1.74
C ASP A 181 -7.56 -4.83 0.55
N PHE A 182 -6.78 -4.69 -0.53
CA PHE A 182 -7.09 -3.84 -1.70
C PHE A 182 -8.34 -4.23 -2.50
N ARG A 183 -9.04 -5.27 -2.06
CA ARG A 183 -10.35 -5.72 -2.54
C ARG A 183 -11.50 -4.91 -1.93
N TYR A 184 -11.28 -4.36 -0.74
CA TYR A 184 -12.22 -3.50 -0.02
C TYR A 184 -12.04 -2.03 -0.37
N SER A 185 -13.05 -1.23 -0.02
CA SER A 185 -12.94 0.23 0.08
C SER A 185 -13.76 0.74 1.27
N VAL A 186 -13.69 2.04 1.60
CA VAL A 186 -14.48 2.57 2.73
C VAL A 186 -15.86 3.03 2.27
N ALA A 187 -16.83 2.97 3.20
CA ALA A 187 -18.19 3.44 2.99
C ALA A 187 -18.42 4.86 3.54
N PRO A 188 -19.40 5.61 3.01
CA PRO A 188 -19.76 6.94 3.51
C PRO A 188 -20.42 6.87 4.90
N ARG A 189 -20.51 8.03 5.57
CA ARG A 189 -21.09 8.11 6.93
C ARG A 189 -22.52 7.58 6.95
N GLY A 190 -22.82 6.71 7.90
CA GLY A 190 -24.10 6.01 8.03
C GLY A 190 -24.06 4.55 7.57
N HIS A 191 -23.07 4.19 6.75
CA HIS A 191 -22.87 2.83 6.25
C HIS A 191 -21.71 2.15 7.01
N PRO A 192 -21.82 0.87 7.41
CA PRO A 192 -20.71 0.15 8.02
C PRO A 192 -19.66 -0.22 6.98
N SER A 193 -18.40 -0.31 7.43
CA SER A 193 -17.24 -0.75 6.65
C SER A 193 -16.18 -1.28 7.62
N ALA A 194 -16.24 -2.56 7.95
CA ALA A 194 -15.44 -3.17 9.01
C ALA A 194 -13.94 -3.13 8.70
N GLU A 195 -13.54 -3.56 7.50
CA GLU A 195 -12.13 -3.51 7.04
C GLU A 195 -11.67 -2.06 6.81
N GLY A 196 -12.54 -1.19 6.31
CA GLY A 196 -12.23 0.23 6.10
C GLY A 196 -11.99 0.98 7.41
N ALA A 197 -12.84 0.78 8.42
CA ALA A 197 -12.68 1.35 9.75
C ALA A 197 -11.44 0.79 10.45
N CYS A 198 -11.22 -0.52 10.39
CA CYS A 198 -10.00 -1.21 10.87
C CYS A 198 -8.73 -0.55 10.30
N ASN A 199 -8.65 -0.43 8.97
CA ASN A 199 -7.51 0.15 8.28
C ASN A 199 -7.29 1.63 8.65
N PHE A 200 -8.35 2.44 8.72
CA PHE A 200 -8.26 3.85 9.08
C PHE A 200 -7.85 4.07 10.54
N ASP A 201 -8.24 3.18 11.46
CA ASP A 201 -7.80 3.20 12.85
C ASP A 201 -6.31 2.79 12.98
N GLU A 202 -5.88 1.73 12.30
CA GLU A 202 -4.48 1.30 12.28
C GLU A 202 -3.58 2.34 11.60
N PHE A 203 -4.05 3.00 10.53
CA PHE A 203 -3.34 4.13 9.87
C PHE A 203 -3.28 5.38 10.76
N THR A 204 -4.36 5.73 11.48
CA THR A 204 -4.35 6.83 12.47
C THR A 204 -3.25 6.60 13.52
N ARG A 205 -3.21 5.41 14.11
CA ARG A 205 -2.20 5.01 15.10
C ARG A 205 -0.78 5.01 14.52
N LEU A 206 -0.60 4.58 13.26
CA LEU A 206 0.70 4.58 12.58
C LEU A 206 1.24 5.99 12.37
N VAL A 207 0.40 6.93 11.93
CA VAL A 207 0.78 8.34 11.75
C VAL A 207 1.18 8.98 13.08
N GLU A 208 0.39 8.77 14.13
CA GLU A 208 0.68 9.28 15.48
C GLU A 208 1.99 8.68 16.03
N ARG A 209 2.22 7.37 15.83
CA ARG A 209 3.47 6.68 16.20
C ARG A 209 4.68 7.19 15.44
N ALA A 210 4.59 7.32 14.11
CA ALA A 210 5.67 7.82 13.26
C ALA A 210 6.07 9.26 13.64
N SER A 211 5.06 10.10 13.92
CA SER A 211 5.27 11.45 14.44
C SER A 211 5.95 11.44 15.82
N SER A 212 5.49 10.58 16.75
CA SER A 212 6.08 10.45 18.09
C SER A 212 7.53 9.96 18.08
N LEU A 213 7.87 9.01 17.20
CA LEU A 213 9.25 8.56 16.99
C LEU A 213 10.14 9.67 16.44
N SER A 214 9.55 10.54 15.61
CA SER A 214 10.24 11.67 14.97
C SER A 214 10.16 12.97 15.77
N GLN A 215 10.24 12.89 17.11
CA GLN A 215 10.26 14.06 18.02
C GLN A 215 9.02 14.97 17.90
N GLY A 216 7.88 14.44 17.42
CA GLY A 216 6.65 15.20 17.16
C GLY A 216 6.60 15.90 15.80
N ARG A 217 7.53 15.63 14.87
CA ARG A 217 7.45 16.09 13.47
C ARG A 217 6.16 15.53 12.82
N PRO A 218 5.34 16.34 12.11
CA PRO A 218 4.24 15.82 11.30
C PRO A 218 4.75 14.96 10.13
N VAL A 219 3.97 13.99 9.69
CA VAL A 219 4.38 13.01 8.66
C VAL A 219 4.16 13.52 7.23
N VAL A 220 4.95 13.01 6.29
CA VAL A 220 4.60 13.00 4.86
C VAL A 220 3.88 11.70 4.55
N VAL A 221 2.82 11.76 3.75
CA VAL A 221 2.19 10.56 3.18
C VAL A 221 2.43 10.55 1.67
N ALA A 222 3.07 9.51 1.14
CA ALA A 222 3.22 9.30 -0.29
C ALA A 222 2.36 8.12 -0.74
N ALA A 223 1.48 8.33 -1.71
CA ALA A 223 0.50 7.34 -2.15
C ALA A 223 0.52 7.20 -3.68
N HIS A 224 0.19 6.01 -4.19
CA HIS A 224 0.11 5.72 -5.62
C HIS A 224 -1.25 5.16 -6.02
N SER A 225 -1.76 5.56 -7.19
CA SER A 225 -2.95 4.97 -7.81
C SER A 225 -4.15 4.90 -6.84
N PHE A 226 -4.75 3.73 -6.63
CA PHE A 226 -5.84 3.50 -5.68
C PHE A 226 -5.50 3.90 -4.22
N GLY A 227 -4.23 3.83 -3.82
CA GLY A 227 -3.76 4.30 -2.52
C GLY A 227 -3.99 5.80 -2.32
N CYS A 228 -4.02 6.60 -3.40
CA CYS A 228 -4.39 8.01 -3.36
C CYS A 228 -5.86 8.19 -2.94
N ALA A 229 -6.77 7.37 -3.48
CA ALA A 229 -8.19 7.40 -3.14
C ALA A 229 -8.44 6.97 -1.67
N LEU A 230 -7.75 5.91 -1.22
CA LEU A 230 -7.80 5.47 0.17
C LEU A 230 -7.29 6.54 1.14
N THR A 231 -6.13 7.14 0.83
CA THR A 231 -5.50 8.22 1.61
C THR A 231 -6.38 9.47 1.63
N TYR A 232 -7.02 9.81 0.52
CA TYR A 232 -7.93 10.95 0.42
C TYR A 232 -9.15 10.78 1.34
N GLN A 233 -9.84 9.64 1.27
CA GLN A 233 -10.99 9.36 2.13
C GLN A 233 -10.58 9.22 3.61
N PHE A 234 -9.37 8.72 3.91
CA PHE A 234 -8.78 8.74 5.25
C PHE A 234 -8.68 10.16 5.80
N LEU A 235 -8.12 11.09 5.02
CA LEU A 235 -7.97 12.50 5.39
C LEU A 235 -9.33 13.17 5.61
N LEU A 236 -10.32 12.96 4.74
CA LEU A 236 -11.68 13.48 4.93
C LEU A 236 -12.31 12.93 6.22
N GLY A 237 -12.05 11.66 6.55
CA GLY A 237 -12.49 11.02 7.79
C GLY A 237 -11.87 11.60 9.07
N ARG A 238 -10.67 12.20 9.01
CA ARG A 238 -9.98 12.77 10.19
C ARG A 238 -10.41 14.24 10.46
N PRO A 239 -10.52 14.66 11.73
CA PRO A 239 -10.75 16.07 12.09
C PRO A 239 -9.66 17.01 11.53
N LEU A 240 -10.02 18.24 11.17
CA LEU A 240 -9.08 19.22 10.61
C LEU A 240 -7.91 19.55 11.57
N ALA A 241 -8.17 19.57 12.88
CA ALA A 241 -7.14 19.76 13.90
C ALA A 241 -6.15 18.58 13.99
N TRP A 242 -6.61 17.35 13.72
CA TRP A 242 -5.74 16.18 13.62
C TRP A 242 -4.87 16.25 12.36
N ARG A 243 -5.50 16.52 11.21
CA ARG A 243 -4.82 16.73 9.92
C ARG A 243 -3.69 17.76 10.02
N ARG A 244 -4.00 18.96 10.51
CA ARG A 244 -3.02 20.06 10.68
C ARG A 244 -1.93 19.79 11.73
N ARG A 245 -2.15 18.87 12.68
CA ARG A 245 -1.16 18.47 13.68
C ARG A 245 -0.19 17.41 13.16
N PHE A 246 -0.69 16.45 12.38
CA PHE A 246 0.04 15.22 12.09
C PHE A 246 0.42 15.02 10.63
N VAL A 247 -0.13 15.78 9.67
CA VAL A 247 0.18 15.66 8.24
C VAL A 247 0.84 16.95 7.73
N LYS A 248 2.10 16.85 7.32
CA LYS A 248 2.90 17.95 6.75
C LYS A 248 2.49 18.23 5.30
N ARG A 249 2.52 17.18 4.49
CA ARG A 249 2.18 17.19 3.06
C ARG A 249 1.78 15.78 2.63
N VAL A 250 0.94 15.69 1.61
CA VAL A 250 0.59 14.44 0.92
C VAL A 250 1.14 14.51 -0.50
N VAL A 251 1.83 13.46 -0.95
CA VAL A 251 2.31 13.29 -2.33
C VAL A 251 1.45 12.23 -2.99
N PHE A 252 0.57 12.65 -3.90
CA PHE A 252 -0.28 11.76 -4.68
C PHE A 252 0.38 11.49 -6.04
N VAL A 253 0.68 10.23 -6.33
CA VAL A 253 1.23 9.77 -7.61
C VAL A 253 0.12 9.06 -8.40
N ALA A 254 -0.17 9.54 -9.61
CA ALA A 254 -1.18 8.95 -10.52
C ALA A 254 -2.57 8.77 -9.88
N SER A 255 -3.08 9.81 -9.22
CA SER A 255 -4.34 9.76 -8.46
C SER A 255 -5.59 9.74 -9.35
N ALA A 256 -6.33 8.64 -9.34
CA ALA A 256 -7.59 8.47 -10.06
C ALA A 256 -8.84 8.83 -9.21
N LEU A 257 -8.85 10.02 -8.57
CA LEU A 257 -9.94 10.40 -7.65
C LEU A 257 -11.32 10.56 -8.32
N GLY A 258 -11.38 10.66 -9.65
CA GLY A 258 -12.62 10.66 -10.42
C GLY A 258 -13.04 9.30 -10.98
N GLY A 259 -12.33 8.21 -10.64
CA GLY A 259 -12.42 6.94 -11.38
C GLY A 259 -11.75 7.01 -12.75
N PHE A 260 -11.93 5.99 -13.59
CA PHE A 260 -11.39 5.92 -14.95
C PHE A 260 -12.21 4.99 -15.86
N SER A 261 -12.17 5.24 -17.17
CA SER A 261 -12.99 4.58 -18.19
C SER A 261 -12.87 3.05 -18.18
N GLU A 262 -11.63 2.53 -18.07
CA GLU A 262 -11.33 1.09 -18.02
C GLU A 262 -12.03 0.44 -16.82
N GLY A 263 -12.29 1.18 -15.72
CA GLY A 263 -13.08 0.70 -14.58
C GLY A 263 -14.52 0.26 -14.93
N MET A 264 -15.12 0.79 -16.00
CA MET A 264 -16.38 0.26 -16.55
C MET A 264 -16.13 -0.99 -17.39
N ASN A 265 -15.13 -0.95 -18.27
CA ASN A 265 -14.78 -2.09 -19.13
C ASN A 265 -14.38 -3.33 -18.32
N ASP A 266 -13.71 -3.15 -17.18
CA ASP A 266 -13.34 -4.18 -16.20
C ASP A 266 -14.55 -5.01 -15.73
N LEU A 267 -15.73 -4.38 -15.61
CA LEU A 267 -16.98 -5.05 -15.21
C LEU A 267 -17.71 -5.72 -16.39
N ALA A 268 -17.41 -5.37 -17.64
CA ALA A 268 -17.98 -5.95 -18.87
C ALA A 268 -17.09 -7.04 -19.50
N ALA A 269 -15.78 -6.79 -19.60
CA ALA A 269 -14.75 -7.64 -20.19
C ALA A 269 -13.93 -8.43 -19.15
N GLY A 270 -14.03 -8.07 -17.87
CA GLY A 270 -13.29 -8.71 -16.78
C GLY A 270 -11.87 -8.17 -16.64
N THR A 271 -11.36 -8.12 -15.42
CA THR A 271 -10.02 -7.58 -15.14
C THR A 271 -8.90 -8.58 -15.42
N ASP A 272 -7.79 -8.12 -16.00
CA ASP A 272 -6.66 -8.97 -16.41
C ASP A 272 -5.36 -8.75 -15.61
N TYR A 273 -5.36 -7.89 -14.57
CA TYR A 273 -4.20 -7.54 -13.73
C TYR A 273 -3.31 -8.74 -13.38
N GLY A 274 -2.25 -8.97 -14.18
CA GLY A 274 -1.36 -10.10 -14.00
C GLY A 274 -2.04 -11.48 -14.08
N LEU A 275 -3.12 -11.64 -14.85
CA LEU A 275 -3.90 -12.87 -15.01
C LEU A 275 -4.26 -13.16 -16.48
N PRO A 276 -3.33 -13.00 -17.47
CA PRO A 276 -3.67 -13.01 -18.90
C PRO A 276 -4.20 -14.35 -19.42
N ASN A 277 -3.91 -15.46 -18.73
CA ASN A 277 -4.38 -16.80 -19.10
C ASN A 277 -5.76 -17.16 -18.51
N VAL A 278 -6.37 -16.26 -17.72
CA VAL A 278 -7.66 -16.51 -17.07
C VAL A 278 -8.82 -16.21 -18.04
N ALA A 279 -9.72 -17.18 -18.20
CA ALA A 279 -10.87 -17.07 -19.10
C ALA A 279 -11.80 -15.91 -18.71
N ARG A 280 -12.41 -15.25 -19.70
CA ARG A 280 -13.27 -14.05 -19.51
C ARG A 280 -14.30 -14.18 -18.37
N PRO A 281 -15.10 -15.26 -18.24
CA PRO A 281 -16.09 -15.35 -17.15
C PRO A 281 -15.47 -15.31 -15.74
N ALA A 282 -14.26 -15.87 -15.58
CA ALA A 282 -13.52 -15.85 -14.33
C ALA A 282 -12.95 -14.45 -14.04
N ARG A 283 -12.44 -13.74 -15.05
CA ARG A 283 -12.01 -12.33 -14.94
C ARG A 283 -13.18 -11.39 -14.61
N VAL A 284 -14.37 -11.64 -15.18
CA VAL A 284 -15.61 -10.89 -14.90
C VAL A 284 -16.11 -11.14 -13.47
N ARG A 285 -16.21 -12.39 -13.00
CA ARG A 285 -16.57 -12.69 -11.59
C ARG A 285 -15.56 -12.08 -10.62
N LEU A 286 -14.27 -12.13 -10.95
CA LEU A 286 -13.23 -11.51 -10.12
C LEU A 286 -13.45 -10.00 -10.01
N ALA A 287 -13.56 -9.27 -11.12
CA ALA A 287 -13.76 -7.81 -11.11
C ALA A 287 -15.02 -7.40 -10.34
N ARG A 288 -16.16 -8.05 -10.62
CA ARG A 288 -17.47 -7.76 -9.98
C ARG A 288 -17.53 -8.06 -8.49
N SER A 289 -16.70 -8.97 -7.99
CA SER A 289 -16.65 -9.35 -6.57
C SER A 289 -15.72 -8.50 -5.71
N GLN A 290 -15.05 -7.47 -6.26
CA GLN A 290 -14.25 -6.54 -5.45
C GLN A 290 -15.06 -5.27 -5.16
N GLN A 291 -15.18 -4.88 -3.90
CA GLN A 291 -15.77 -3.58 -3.53
C GLN A 291 -14.97 -2.42 -4.15
N SER A 292 -13.65 -2.55 -4.18
CA SER A 292 -12.74 -1.57 -4.79
C SER A 292 -12.90 -1.43 -6.31
N ALA A 293 -13.55 -2.37 -7.00
CA ALA A 293 -13.90 -2.18 -8.41
C ALA A 293 -14.92 -1.05 -8.60
N LEU A 294 -15.88 -0.91 -7.68
CA LEU A 294 -16.89 0.15 -7.78
C LEU A 294 -16.27 1.56 -7.60
N TRP A 295 -15.24 1.69 -6.78
CA TRP A 295 -14.46 2.93 -6.62
C TRP A 295 -13.61 3.32 -7.84
N ARG A 296 -13.41 2.41 -8.80
CA ARG A 296 -12.67 2.70 -10.05
C ARG A 296 -13.57 3.26 -11.15
N LEU A 297 -14.90 3.28 -10.94
CA LEU A 297 -15.87 3.75 -11.92
C LEU A 297 -15.85 5.28 -12.06
N PRO A 298 -15.98 5.82 -13.29
CA PRO A 298 -16.08 7.25 -13.56
C PRO A 298 -17.15 7.96 -12.74
N THR A 299 -16.81 9.10 -12.15
CA THR A 299 -17.71 9.90 -11.32
C THR A 299 -18.36 11.04 -12.12
N PRO A 300 -19.65 11.35 -11.91
CA PRO A 300 -20.34 12.45 -12.59
C PRO A 300 -19.61 13.80 -12.48
N ALA A 301 -19.06 14.12 -11.30
CA ALA A 301 -18.37 15.38 -11.03
C ALA A 301 -17.09 15.61 -11.87
N VAL A 302 -16.47 14.52 -12.34
CA VAL A 302 -15.22 14.56 -13.11
C VAL A 302 -15.45 14.27 -14.60
N PHE A 303 -16.28 13.27 -14.93
CA PHE A 303 -16.48 12.83 -16.31
C PHE A 303 -17.71 13.43 -17.00
N GLY A 304 -18.77 13.80 -16.25
CA GLY A 304 -20.01 14.31 -16.81
C GLY A 304 -20.61 13.40 -17.90
N ASP A 305 -21.16 14.02 -18.95
CA ASP A 305 -21.82 13.38 -20.08
C ASP A 305 -20.86 12.65 -21.08
N ARG A 306 -19.60 12.43 -20.72
CA ARG A 306 -18.63 11.73 -21.59
C ARG A 306 -19.12 10.31 -21.92
N PRO A 307 -19.13 9.89 -23.20
CA PRO A 307 -19.42 8.51 -23.57
C PRO A 307 -18.26 7.62 -23.14
N LEU A 308 -18.52 6.69 -22.23
CA LEU A 308 -17.50 5.81 -21.64
C LEU A 308 -17.63 4.39 -22.17
N VAL A 309 -18.86 3.90 -22.30
CA VAL A 309 -19.16 2.63 -22.97
C VAL A 309 -20.29 2.87 -23.97
N VAL A 310 -20.09 2.46 -25.22
CA VAL A 310 -21.08 2.60 -26.30
C VAL A 310 -21.45 1.21 -26.80
N THR A 311 -22.72 1.01 -27.09
CA THR A 311 -23.27 -0.18 -27.75
C THR A 311 -24.16 0.28 -28.90
N LYS A 312 -24.56 -0.65 -29.78
CA LYS A 312 -25.55 -0.40 -30.84
C LYS A 312 -26.87 0.24 -30.35
N ASN A 313 -27.28 -0.04 -29.11
CA ASN A 313 -28.60 0.31 -28.59
C ASN A 313 -28.57 1.44 -27.54
N ALA A 314 -27.42 1.70 -26.91
CA ALA A 314 -27.30 2.60 -25.77
C ALA A 314 -25.86 3.13 -25.60
N THR A 315 -25.75 4.35 -25.08
CA THR A 315 -24.51 4.96 -24.61
C THR A 315 -24.56 5.11 -23.09
N TYR A 316 -23.49 4.71 -22.42
CA TYR A 316 -23.31 4.81 -20.98
C TYR A 316 -22.25 5.85 -20.65
N THR A 317 -22.59 6.68 -19.67
CA THR A 317 -21.81 7.80 -19.14
C THR A 317 -21.63 7.59 -17.63
N ALA A 318 -20.96 8.53 -16.94
CA ALA A 318 -20.88 8.48 -15.49
C ALA A 318 -22.24 8.65 -14.79
N HIS A 319 -23.24 9.24 -15.47
CA HIS A 319 -24.57 9.50 -14.92
C HIS A 319 -25.50 8.28 -14.88
N ASN A 320 -25.28 7.25 -15.72
CA ASN A 320 -26.15 6.08 -15.82
C ASN A 320 -25.44 4.72 -15.59
N ILE A 321 -24.48 4.70 -14.66
CA ILE A 321 -23.78 3.48 -14.24
C ILE A 321 -24.74 2.38 -13.72
N ALA A 322 -25.88 2.75 -13.13
CA ALA A 322 -26.91 1.78 -12.73
C ALA A 322 -27.53 1.04 -13.95
N GLU A 323 -27.83 1.76 -15.04
CA GLU A 323 -28.33 1.16 -16.28
C GLU A 323 -27.27 0.31 -16.98
N PHE A 324 -26.00 0.74 -16.91
CA PHE A 324 -24.86 -0.02 -17.40
C PHE A 324 -24.71 -1.36 -16.67
N PHE A 325 -24.89 -1.40 -15.34
CA PHE A 325 -24.84 -2.62 -14.55
C PHE A 325 -25.92 -3.63 -14.94
N GLU A 326 -27.18 -3.19 -15.10
CA GLU A 326 -28.24 -4.05 -15.63
C GLU A 326 -27.86 -4.60 -17.02
N ALA A 327 -27.36 -3.74 -17.90
CA ALA A 327 -27.01 -4.11 -19.28
C ALA A 327 -25.83 -5.09 -19.39
N VAL A 328 -24.86 -5.07 -18.46
CA VAL A 328 -23.78 -6.09 -18.39
C VAL A 328 -24.18 -7.32 -17.57
N GLY A 329 -25.39 -7.37 -17.02
CA GLY A 329 -25.87 -8.45 -16.15
C GLY A 329 -25.18 -8.48 -14.79
N PHE A 330 -25.12 -7.33 -14.11
CA PHE A 330 -24.58 -7.14 -12.75
C PHE A 330 -25.55 -6.32 -11.85
N PRO A 331 -26.85 -6.65 -11.78
CA PRO A 331 -27.84 -5.91 -10.98
C PRO A 331 -27.47 -5.82 -9.49
N GLU A 332 -26.78 -6.83 -8.96
CA GLU A 332 -26.33 -6.86 -7.56
C GLU A 332 -25.31 -5.76 -7.22
N GLY A 333 -24.63 -5.20 -8.23
CA GLY A 333 -23.76 -4.03 -8.08
C GLY A 333 -24.52 -2.71 -7.88
N VAL A 334 -25.78 -2.61 -8.32
CA VAL A 334 -26.51 -1.33 -8.39
C VAL A 334 -26.70 -0.72 -7.01
N ARG A 335 -27.18 -1.53 -6.06
CA ARG A 335 -27.38 -1.08 -4.66
C ARG A 335 -26.08 -0.55 -4.03
N PRO A 336 -24.98 -1.33 -3.90
CA PRO A 336 -23.77 -0.84 -3.25
C PRO A 336 -23.11 0.32 -3.99
N TYR A 337 -23.22 0.43 -5.33
CA TYR A 337 -22.77 1.62 -6.04
C TYR A 337 -23.59 2.86 -5.64
N VAL A 338 -24.92 2.80 -5.75
CA VAL A 338 -25.81 3.94 -5.48
C VAL A 338 -25.79 4.37 -4.02
N THR A 339 -25.70 3.44 -3.05
CA THR A 339 -25.72 3.82 -1.62
C THR A 339 -24.34 4.06 -1.02
N ARG A 340 -23.28 3.39 -1.49
CA ARG A 340 -21.94 3.42 -0.85
C ARG A 340 -20.86 4.11 -1.67
N VAL A 341 -21.01 4.25 -2.99
CA VAL A 341 -19.94 4.78 -3.85
C VAL A 341 -20.29 6.16 -4.38
N LEU A 342 -21.42 6.32 -5.05
CA LEU A 342 -21.82 7.62 -5.60
C LEU A 342 -21.81 8.74 -4.54
N PRO A 343 -22.41 8.59 -3.33
CA PRO A 343 -22.40 9.64 -2.31
C PRO A 343 -21.02 9.92 -1.68
N ALA A 344 -20.04 9.03 -1.86
CA ALA A 344 -18.67 9.23 -1.40
C ALA A 344 -17.81 10.03 -2.39
N TRP A 345 -18.28 10.21 -3.63
CA TRP A 345 -17.54 10.80 -4.75
C TRP A 345 -18.38 11.82 -5.58
N GLU A 346 -19.57 12.20 -5.11
CA GLU A 346 -20.40 13.28 -5.67
C GLU A 346 -19.70 14.65 -5.73
N ALA A 347 -18.71 14.86 -4.85
CA ALA A 347 -17.84 16.03 -4.85
C ALA A 347 -16.43 15.62 -4.40
N LEU A 348 -15.42 16.41 -4.79
CA LEU A 348 -14.03 16.26 -4.35
C LEU A 348 -13.60 17.44 -3.46
N PRO A 349 -14.12 17.58 -2.22
CA PRO A 349 -13.68 18.63 -1.31
C PRO A 349 -12.17 18.53 -0.99
N ALA A 350 -11.50 19.68 -0.92
CA ALA A 350 -10.07 19.73 -0.61
C ALA A 350 -9.73 19.09 0.76
N PRO A 351 -8.63 18.34 0.88
CA PRO A 351 -8.25 17.66 2.12
C PRO A 351 -7.73 18.61 3.22
N MET A 352 -7.52 19.90 2.92
CA MET A 352 -7.08 20.96 3.84
C MET A 352 -5.74 20.66 4.55
N VAL A 353 -4.86 19.98 3.81
CA VAL A 353 -3.43 19.74 4.09
C VAL A 353 -2.66 20.01 2.79
N PRO A 354 -1.38 20.42 2.82
CA PRO A 354 -0.60 20.60 1.60
C PRO A 354 -0.55 19.34 0.74
N VAL A 355 -0.68 19.49 -0.58
CA VAL A 355 -0.65 18.38 -1.56
C VAL A 355 0.38 18.68 -2.65
N THR A 356 1.20 17.69 -2.99
CA THR A 356 1.83 17.57 -4.32
C THR A 356 1.08 16.48 -5.09
N SER A 357 0.64 16.79 -6.32
CA SER A 357 0.06 15.80 -7.25
C SER A 357 1.03 15.59 -8.41
N ILE A 358 1.46 14.34 -8.63
CA ILE A 358 2.40 13.93 -9.68
C ILE A 358 1.63 13.06 -10.68
N ILE A 359 1.53 13.50 -11.93
CA ILE A 359 0.68 12.89 -12.96
C ILE A 359 1.43 12.66 -14.27
N GLY A 360 1.10 11.56 -14.95
CA GLY A 360 1.57 11.27 -16.30
C GLY A 360 0.73 12.04 -17.32
N VAL A 361 1.36 12.45 -18.42
CA VAL A 361 0.68 13.19 -19.50
C VAL A 361 1.23 12.76 -20.86
N GLY A 362 0.42 12.85 -21.91
CA GLY A 362 0.82 12.52 -23.28
C GLY A 362 0.90 11.02 -23.59
N VAL A 363 0.21 10.17 -22.82
CA VAL A 363 0.14 8.72 -23.07
C VAL A 363 -1.25 8.35 -23.59
N SER A 364 -1.28 7.60 -24.70
CA SER A 364 -2.51 7.06 -25.30
C SER A 364 -3.27 6.20 -24.28
N THR A 365 -4.44 6.67 -23.85
CA THR A 365 -5.23 6.12 -22.75
C THR A 365 -6.66 5.81 -23.22
N PRO A 366 -7.26 4.65 -22.94
CA PRO A 366 -8.65 4.36 -23.33
C PRO A 366 -9.62 5.42 -22.81
N GLU A 367 -10.43 6.07 -23.65
CA GLU A 367 -11.51 6.98 -23.21
C GLU A 367 -12.91 6.37 -23.41
N THR A 368 -13.14 5.61 -24.49
CA THR A 368 -14.45 5.01 -24.79
C THR A 368 -14.31 3.59 -25.33
N PHE A 369 -15.14 2.67 -24.83
CA PHE A 369 -15.22 1.27 -25.27
C PHE A 369 -16.47 1.07 -26.13
N VAL A 370 -16.29 0.76 -27.41
CA VAL A 370 -17.36 0.62 -28.40
C VAL A 370 -17.62 -0.86 -28.69
N TYR A 371 -18.72 -1.39 -28.16
CA TYR A 371 -19.14 -2.77 -28.34
C TYR A 371 -20.04 -2.93 -29.58
N GLY A 372 -19.67 -3.85 -30.47
CA GLY A 372 -20.36 -4.14 -31.72
C GLY A 372 -21.64 -5.00 -31.58
N GLU A 373 -22.01 -5.71 -32.64
CA GLU A 373 -23.25 -6.51 -32.73
C GLU A 373 -23.34 -7.63 -31.66
N ASP A 374 -22.22 -8.23 -31.26
CA ASP A 374 -22.16 -9.22 -30.17
C ASP A 374 -22.43 -8.61 -28.77
N GLY A 375 -22.60 -7.29 -28.68
CA GLY A 375 -22.71 -6.55 -27.43
C GLY A 375 -21.57 -6.88 -26.48
N PHE A 376 -21.88 -6.99 -25.19
CA PHE A 376 -20.90 -7.33 -24.16
C PHE A 376 -20.34 -8.77 -24.23
N ALA A 377 -20.73 -9.61 -25.21
CA ALA A 377 -20.05 -10.88 -25.46
C ALA A 377 -18.77 -10.71 -26.31
N GLY A 378 -18.73 -9.68 -27.18
CA GLY A 378 -17.59 -9.35 -28.04
C GLY A 378 -16.46 -8.60 -27.32
N THR A 379 -15.37 -8.34 -28.05
CA THR A 379 -14.30 -7.41 -27.64
C THR A 379 -14.66 -6.01 -28.16
N PRO A 380 -14.54 -4.94 -27.36
CA PRO A 380 -14.82 -3.60 -27.82
C PRO A 380 -13.69 -3.06 -28.72
N GLU A 381 -14.05 -2.19 -29.67
CA GLU A 381 -13.10 -1.22 -30.22
C GLU A 381 -12.84 -0.12 -29.17
N VAL A 382 -11.61 0.40 -29.11
CA VAL A 382 -11.22 1.37 -28.08
C VAL A 382 -10.86 2.71 -28.73
N VAL A 383 -11.57 3.76 -28.33
CA VAL A 383 -11.20 5.14 -28.63
C VAL A 383 -10.21 5.61 -27.57
N TYR A 384 -9.08 6.18 -27.99
CA TYR A 384 -8.02 6.65 -27.10
C TYR A 384 -7.95 8.18 -27.03
N GLY A 385 -7.70 8.69 -25.83
CA GLY A 385 -7.37 10.08 -25.53
C GLY A 385 -6.08 10.19 -24.71
N ASP A 386 -5.95 11.27 -23.95
CA ASP A 386 -4.77 11.57 -23.13
C ASP A 386 -4.89 11.00 -21.69
N GLY A 387 -3.75 10.83 -21.03
CA GLY A 387 -3.60 10.32 -19.67
C GLY A 387 -2.21 9.73 -19.40
N ASP A 388 -2.15 8.74 -18.50
CA ASP A 388 -0.95 7.94 -18.21
C ASP A 388 -1.00 6.51 -18.78
N GLY A 389 -1.95 6.23 -19.67
CA GLY A 389 -2.10 4.92 -20.33
C GLY A 389 -2.90 3.88 -19.53
N ASP A 390 -3.49 4.28 -18.40
CA ASP A 390 -4.53 3.58 -17.64
C ASP A 390 -5.59 4.61 -17.17
N ILE A 391 -5.14 5.68 -16.51
CA ILE A 391 -6.01 6.73 -15.95
C ILE A 391 -6.15 7.92 -16.90
N ASN A 392 -7.39 8.28 -17.21
CA ASN A 392 -7.70 9.39 -18.11
C ASN A 392 -7.19 10.74 -17.58
N MET A 393 -6.72 11.61 -18.49
CA MET A 393 -6.26 12.96 -18.16
C MET A 393 -7.28 13.75 -17.33
N VAL A 394 -8.59 13.59 -17.61
CA VAL A 394 -9.68 14.27 -16.89
C VAL A 394 -9.73 13.89 -15.40
N SER A 395 -9.37 12.66 -15.04
CA SER A 395 -9.30 12.19 -13.65
C SER A 395 -7.99 12.60 -12.98
N LEU A 396 -6.88 12.53 -13.72
CA LEU A 396 -5.56 12.99 -13.25
C LEU A 396 -5.54 14.50 -12.93
N VAL A 397 -6.22 15.35 -13.71
CA VAL A 397 -6.35 16.80 -13.40
C VAL A 397 -7.47 17.15 -12.43
N ALA A 398 -8.28 16.19 -11.97
CA ALA A 398 -9.42 16.49 -11.08
C ALA A 398 -8.98 17.20 -9.79
N ILE A 399 -7.83 16.82 -9.23
CA ILE A 399 -7.21 17.51 -8.08
C ILE A 399 -6.92 18.99 -8.38
N GLU A 400 -6.37 19.29 -9.55
CA GLU A 400 -6.05 20.67 -9.96
C GLU A 400 -7.31 21.49 -10.21
N LYS A 401 -8.29 20.92 -10.92
CA LYS A 401 -9.59 21.53 -11.22
C LYS A 401 -10.37 21.89 -9.96
N GLU A 402 -10.46 20.98 -8.99
CA GLU A 402 -11.32 21.15 -7.82
C GLU A 402 -10.63 21.87 -6.66
N TRP A 403 -9.30 21.77 -6.49
CA TRP A 403 -8.63 22.26 -5.27
C TRP A 403 -7.81 23.54 -5.45
N SER A 404 -7.43 23.93 -6.68
CA SER A 404 -6.58 25.11 -6.92
C SER A 404 -7.20 26.45 -6.49
N GLY A 405 -8.53 26.55 -6.49
CA GLY A 405 -9.28 27.73 -6.05
C GLY A 405 -9.71 27.74 -4.59
N VAL A 406 -9.37 26.72 -3.79
CA VAL A 406 -9.89 26.57 -2.41
C VAL A 406 -9.03 27.33 -1.41
N GLU A 407 -9.61 28.30 -0.70
CA GLU A 407 -8.89 29.13 0.27
C GLU A 407 -8.25 28.28 1.38
N GLY A 408 -6.93 28.41 1.55
CA GLY A 408 -6.15 27.68 2.55
C GLY A 408 -5.79 26.24 2.17
N GLN A 409 -6.13 25.78 0.96
CA GLN A 409 -5.56 24.56 0.37
C GLN A 409 -4.26 24.91 -0.37
N VAL A 410 -3.17 24.20 -0.07
CA VAL A 410 -1.89 24.35 -0.79
C VAL A 410 -1.76 23.20 -1.78
N LEU A 411 -1.54 23.49 -3.05
CA LEU A 411 -1.40 22.50 -4.11
C LEU A 411 -0.18 22.79 -5.00
N THR A 412 0.65 21.77 -5.20
CA THR A 412 1.68 21.69 -6.24
C THR A 412 1.25 20.63 -7.26
N VAL A 413 1.38 20.89 -8.56
CA VAL A 413 1.07 19.91 -9.63
C VAL A 413 2.28 19.71 -10.54
N VAL A 414 2.72 18.46 -10.65
CA VAL A 414 3.90 18.02 -11.37
C VAL A 414 3.47 17.09 -12.50
N ARG A 415 3.79 17.47 -13.74
CA ARG A 415 3.43 16.72 -14.94
C ARG A 415 4.68 16.04 -15.50
N LEU A 416 4.59 14.73 -15.76
CA LEU A 416 5.69 13.92 -16.29
C LEU A 416 5.33 13.38 -17.69
N PRO A 417 5.81 14.02 -18.78
CA PRO A 417 5.47 13.62 -20.14
C PRO A 417 5.94 12.19 -20.47
N GLY A 418 5.05 11.41 -21.08
CA GLY A 418 5.32 10.03 -21.53
C GLY A 418 5.45 8.99 -20.41
N VAL A 419 5.23 9.36 -19.14
CA VAL A 419 5.25 8.41 -18.02
C VAL A 419 3.93 7.63 -17.96
N ARG A 420 4.04 6.31 -18.03
CA ARG A 420 2.90 5.40 -17.88
C ARG A 420 2.49 5.19 -16.42
N HIS A 421 1.28 4.70 -16.17
CA HIS A 421 0.77 4.38 -14.82
C HIS A 421 1.68 3.44 -14.01
N ASP A 422 2.31 2.48 -14.68
CA ASP A 422 3.31 1.53 -14.16
C ASP A 422 4.77 2.05 -14.24
N GLY A 423 4.96 3.22 -14.86
CA GLY A 423 6.25 3.84 -15.14
C GLY A 423 6.88 4.63 -13.99
N PHE A 424 6.09 5.13 -13.04
CA PHE A 424 6.53 6.14 -12.06
C PHE A 424 7.72 5.73 -11.18
N PHE A 425 7.85 4.43 -10.85
CA PHE A 425 8.97 3.91 -10.04
C PHE A 425 9.95 3.06 -10.86
N SER A 426 9.68 2.85 -12.16
CA SER A 426 10.42 1.93 -13.03
C SER A 426 11.21 2.66 -14.14
N VAL A 427 10.78 3.86 -14.53
CA VAL A 427 11.45 4.73 -15.50
C VAL A 427 12.35 5.73 -14.75
N GLY A 428 13.65 5.75 -15.07
CA GLY A 428 14.67 6.51 -14.32
C GLY A 428 14.30 7.96 -14.00
N PHE A 429 14.03 8.79 -15.01
CA PHE A 429 13.70 10.21 -14.79
C PHE A 429 12.38 10.41 -14.01
N ALA A 430 11.44 9.47 -14.10
CA ALA A 430 10.18 9.52 -13.38
C ALA A 430 10.40 9.20 -11.89
N LEU A 431 11.19 8.17 -11.61
CA LEU A 431 11.64 7.79 -10.27
C LEU A 431 12.44 8.93 -9.62
N GLU A 432 13.43 9.50 -10.33
CA GLU A 432 14.20 10.66 -9.88
C GLU A 432 13.28 11.84 -9.48
N LYS A 433 12.24 12.11 -10.26
CA LYS A 433 11.28 13.18 -9.97
C LYS A 433 10.36 12.85 -8.79
N VAL A 434 9.83 11.64 -8.72
CA VAL A 434 9.04 11.19 -7.56
C VAL A 434 9.86 11.27 -6.27
N VAL A 435 11.12 10.82 -6.29
CA VAL A 435 12.04 10.92 -5.14
C VAL A 435 12.28 12.38 -4.78
N ALA A 436 12.59 13.25 -5.74
CA ALA A 436 12.84 14.67 -5.48
C ALA A 436 11.63 15.36 -4.82
N GLU A 437 10.42 15.14 -5.33
CA GLU A 437 9.18 15.70 -4.78
C GLU A 437 8.86 15.15 -3.37
N ILE A 438 9.15 13.88 -3.09
CA ILE A 438 9.00 13.28 -1.76
C ILE A 438 10.03 13.85 -0.77
N LEU A 439 11.27 14.08 -1.21
CA LEU A 439 12.32 14.67 -0.37
C LEU A 439 12.09 16.16 -0.12
N GLU A 440 11.62 16.93 -1.11
CA GLU A 440 11.15 18.31 -0.90
C GLU A 440 9.96 18.33 0.07
N ALA A 441 8.98 17.45 -0.13
CA ALA A 441 7.84 17.29 0.76
C ALA A 441 8.25 16.95 2.20
N ALA A 442 9.38 16.27 2.40
CA ALA A 442 9.89 15.84 3.70
C ALA A 442 10.89 16.80 4.36
N GLY A 443 11.43 17.79 3.65
CA GLY A 443 12.45 18.70 4.19
C GLY A 443 11.94 19.61 5.31
N THR A 444 12.77 19.88 6.32
CA THR A 444 12.45 20.82 7.42
C THR A 444 12.55 22.31 7.07
N ILE A 445 12.85 22.68 5.81
CA ILE A 445 12.94 24.09 5.37
C ILE A 445 11.52 24.63 5.11
N GLU A 446 10.78 24.91 6.19
CA GLU A 446 9.48 25.59 6.12
C GLU A 446 9.63 27.10 6.36
N LEU A 447 9.17 27.89 5.40
CA LEU A 447 8.91 29.33 5.57
C LEU A 447 7.84 29.51 6.67
N HIS A 448 8.27 30.00 7.83
CA HIS A 448 7.48 29.98 9.06
C HIS A 448 6.18 30.78 8.98
N PRO A 449 5.10 30.24 9.56
CA PRO A 449 4.42 30.96 10.66
C PRO A 449 4.71 30.32 12.03
N LYS A 450 5.02 31.14 13.04
CA LYS A 450 5.24 30.69 14.42
C LYS A 450 3.93 30.32 15.11
N ILE A 451 3.92 29.26 15.91
CA ILE A 451 3.09 29.09 17.13
C ILE A 451 3.76 28.06 18.06
N GLY A 452 3.42 28.09 19.36
CA GLY A 452 4.21 27.46 20.44
C GLY A 452 4.10 25.94 20.57
N ARG A 453 5.14 25.34 21.19
CA ARG A 453 5.18 23.92 21.57
C ARG A 453 4.32 23.62 22.80
N VAL A 454 3.76 22.42 22.86
CA VAL A 454 3.27 21.76 24.09
C VAL A 454 3.91 20.37 24.15
N GLN A 455 4.44 20.00 25.31
CA GLN A 455 5.09 18.71 25.55
C GLN A 455 4.11 17.74 26.24
N ILE A 456 4.15 16.47 25.87
CA ILE A 456 3.40 15.36 26.50
C ILE A 456 4.34 14.14 26.51
N ASP A 457 4.45 13.46 27.65
CA ASP A 457 5.35 12.32 27.83
C ASP A 457 4.76 11.00 27.28
N ALA A 458 5.64 10.10 26.84
CA ALA A 458 5.25 8.84 26.19
C ALA A 458 5.14 7.66 27.19
N GLY A 459 4.07 6.87 27.06
CA GLY A 459 3.87 5.61 27.78
C GLY A 459 4.58 4.41 27.13
N PRO A 460 4.62 3.24 27.81
CA PRO A 460 5.39 2.08 27.38
C PRO A 460 4.79 1.30 26.19
N VAL A 461 5.63 0.42 25.64
CA VAL A 461 5.43 -0.34 24.38
C VAL A 461 4.21 -1.26 24.41
N TRP A 462 3.40 -1.21 23.35
CA TRP A 462 2.27 -2.11 23.10
C TRP A 462 2.65 -3.36 22.31
N LYS A 463 1.84 -4.41 22.45
CA LYS A 463 1.84 -5.60 21.57
C LYS A 463 0.90 -5.38 20.37
N GLU A 464 1.05 -6.26 19.37
CA GLU A 464 0.42 -6.18 18.05
C GLU A 464 -1.06 -6.63 18.06
N ASP A 465 -1.89 -5.91 18.81
CA ASP A 465 -3.34 -6.15 18.90
C ASP A 465 -4.05 -5.60 17.64
N ARG A 466 -3.93 -6.35 16.54
CA ARG A 466 -4.64 -6.13 15.27
C ARG A 466 -6.15 -6.14 15.47
N CYS A 467 -6.86 -5.24 14.78
CA CYS A 467 -8.31 -5.32 14.67
C CYS A 467 -8.69 -6.57 13.85
N ARG A 468 -9.29 -7.59 14.49
CA ARG A 468 -9.74 -8.82 13.80
C ARG A 468 -11.09 -8.61 13.13
N VAL A 469 -11.06 -8.27 11.85
CA VAL A 469 -12.24 -8.28 10.98
C VAL A 469 -12.54 -9.72 10.56
N HIS A 470 -13.70 -10.22 10.98
CA HIS A 470 -14.25 -11.57 10.73
C HIS A 470 -13.42 -12.81 11.15
N GLU A 471 -13.71 -13.37 12.34
CA GLU A 471 -13.57 -14.83 12.57
C GLU A 471 -14.94 -15.54 12.70
N GLY A 472 -16.05 -14.87 12.39
CA GLY A 472 -17.36 -15.50 12.17
C GLY A 472 -18.56 -14.57 12.37
N LEU A 473 -19.20 -14.13 11.27
CA LEU A 473 -20.53 -13.49 11.29
C LEU A 473 -21.44 -13.85 10.09
N TYR A 474 -20.95 -14.59 9.09
CA TYR A 474 -21.74 -15.03 7.93
C TYR A 474 -22.02 -16.54 8.01
N ASN A 475 -22.99 -16.93 8.84
CA ASN A 475 -23.56 -18.27 8.79
C ASN A 475 -24.97 -18.32 9.42
N ALA A 476 -25.85 -19.14 8.84
CA ALA A 476 -27.21 -19.48 9.29
C ALA A 476 -28.25 -18.34 9.42
N SER A 477 -28.97 -18.02 8.33
CA SER A 477 -30.45 -17.83 8.36
C SER A 477 -31.10 -17.69 6.96
N SER A 478 -30.72 -18.54 6.00
CA SER A 478 -31.34 -18.60 4.65
C SER A 478 -32.08 -19.92 4.38
N ASN A 479 -32.76 -20.48 5.39
CA ASN A 479 -33.54 -21.73 5.24
C ASN A 479 -34.65 -21.90 6.31
N ALA A 480 -35.46 -20.85 6.54
CA ALA A 480 -36.62 -20.92 7.43
C ALA A 480 -37.64 -19.77 7.22
N PHE A 481 -38.24 -19.63 6.03
CA PHE A 481 -39.54 -18.95 5.84
C PHE A 481 -40.17 -19.34 4.50
N LEU A 482 -40.63 -20.59 4.43
CA LEU A 482 -41.47 -21.10 3.33
C LEU A 482 -42.66 -21.89 3.90
N GLU A 483 -43.28 -21.34 4.93
CA GLU A 483 -44.59 -21.74 5.46
C GLU A 483 -45.25 -20.55 6.16
N VAL A 484 -46.59 -20.44 6.05
CA VAL A 484 -47.45 -19.43 6.68
C VAL A 484 -47.25 -17.97 6.22
N LEU A 485 -47.52 -17.70 4.93
CA LEU A 485 -48.75 -17.00 4.50
C LEU A 485 -48.93 -16.99 2.97
#